data_AF-A0A6P7GY36-F1
#
_entry.id   AF-A0A6P7GY36-F1
#
_cell.length_a   1.000
_cell.length_b   1.000
_cell.length_c   1.000
_cell.angle_alpha   90.00
_cell.angle_beta   90.00
_cell.angle_gamma   90.00
#
_symmetry.space_group_name_H-M   'P 1'
#
loop_
_entity.id
_entity.type
_entity.pdbx_description
1 polymer ?
#
loop_
_entity_poly.entity_id
_entity_poly.type
_entity_poly.pdbx_seq_one_letter_code
_entity_poly.pdbx_strand_id
1 'polypeptide(L)'
;MTNPLNFLGHLVLLFSFYMVNAQQKGDMAKDMNFKLLSGDLMPLVGFGTYQVRGDDLIKSVLDHALAAGYRLIDSAAVYGNEVSIGKALKELLPKHNLSINLQTTN
;
A
#
# COMPACT_ATOMS: atom_id res chain seq x y z
N MET A 1 -30.39 42.61 5.12
CA MET A 1 -29.57 42.40 6.32
C MET A 1 -29.40 40.90 6.50
N THR A 2 -28.28 40.32 6.06
CA THR A 2 -28.00 38.88 6.20
C THR A 2 -27.55 38.61 7.63
N ASN A 3 -28.33 37.78 8.33
CA ASN A 3 -28.11 37.45 9.74
C ASN A 3 -26.73 36.77 9.89
N PRO A 4 -25.81 37.28 10.73
CA PRO A 4 -24.44 36.76 10.82
C PRO A 4 -24.36 35.29 11.30
N LEU A 5 -25.43 34.78 11.94
CA LEU A 5 -25.54 33.36 12.31
C LEU A 5 -25.73 32.41 11.11
N ASN A 6 -26.25 32.88 9.97
CA ASN A 6 -26.43 32.01 8.80
C ASN A 6 -25.11 31.79 8.02
N PHE A 7 -24.14 32.69 8.17
CA PHE A 7 -22.85 32.59 7.49
C PHE A 7 -21.95 31.52 8.15
N LEU A 8 -21.98 31.44 9.49
CA LEU A 8 -21.24 30.41 10.23
C LEU A 8 -21.80 29.00 9.99
N GLY A 9 -23.13 28.86 9.89
CA GLY A 9 -23.77 27.58 9.60
C GLY A 9 -23.39 27.00 8.24
N HIS A 10 -23.35 27.84 7.20
CA HIS A 10 -22.90 27.43 5.86
C HIS A 10 -21.39 27.14 5.82
N LEU A 11 -20.57 27.88 6.56
CA LEU A 11 -19.12 27.65 6.62
C LEU A 11 -18.78 26.32 7.31
N VAL A 12 -19.48 25.98 8.41
CA VAL A 12 -19.31 24.69 9.10
C VAL A 12 -19.81 23.53 8.24
N LEU A 13 -20.94 23.69 7.54
CA LEU A 13 -21.43 22.68 6.60
C LEU A 13 -20.47 22.48 5.43
N LEU A 14 -19.91 23.56 4.86
CA LEU A 14 -18.89 23.48 3.80
C LEU A 14 -17.60 22.84 4.31
N PHE A 15 -17.16 23.14 5.54
CA PHE A 15 -15.96 22.52 6.13
C PHE A 15 -16.14 21.03 6.37
N SER A 16 -17.30 20.62 6.89
CA SER A 16 -17.66 19.21 7.07
C SER A 16 -17.84 18.50 5.73
N PHE A 17 -18.41 19.15 4.71
CA PHE A 17 -18.48 18.61 3.36
C PHE A 17 -17.08 18.46 2.74
N TYR A 18 -16.18 19.42 2.96
CA TYR A 18 -14.80 19.36 2.46
C TYR A 18 -13.99 18.24 3.14
N MET A 19 -14.19 18.02 4.45
CA MET A 19 -13.56 16.90 5.18
C MET A 19 -14.16 15.53 4.80
N VAL A 20 -15.47 15.45 4.53
CA VAL A 20 -16.13 14.23 4.02
C VAL A 20 -15.69 13.89 2.59
N ASN A 21 -15.34 14.90 1.77
CA ASN A 21 -14.78 14.69 0.43
C ASN A 21 -13.24 14.62 0.39
N ALA A 22 -12.54 14.95 1.47
CA ALA A 22 -11.07 14.79 1.57
C ALA A 22 -10.65 13.31 1.69
N GLN A 23 -11.60 12.39 1.85
CA GLN A 23 -11.40 10.94 1.79
C GLN A 23 -11.69 10.37 0.41
N GLN A 24 -11.03 10.93 -0.60
CA GLN A 24 -10.80 10.27 -1.89
C GLN A 24 -9.29 10.18 -2.15
N LYS A 25 -8.53 9.76 -1.14
CA LYS A 25 -7.17 9.26 -1.38
C LYS A 25 -7.32 7.81 -1.84
N GLY A 26 -7.85 7.63 -3.05
CA GLY A 26 -7.76 6.34 -3.73
C GLY A 26 -6.28 5.95 -3.78
N ASP A 27 -5.98 4.72 -3.37
CA ASP A 27 -4.64 4.14 -3.33
C ASP A 27 -3.95 4.26 -4.70
N MET A 28 -3.29 5.39 -4.98
CA MET A 28 -2.68 5.62 -6.30
C MET A 28 -1.67 4.52 -6.68
N ALA A 29 -1.07 3.86 -5.69
CA ALA A 29 -0.14 2.75 -5.91
C ALA A 29 -0.81 1.47 -6.42
N LYS A 30 -2.11 1.25 -6.15
CA LYS A 30 -2.78 -0.01 -6.53
C LYS A 30 -3.09 -0.07 -8.04
N ASP A 31 -3.39 1.08 -8.64
CA ASP A 31 -3.89 1.15 -10.03
C ASP A 31 -2.80 1.55 -11.05
N MET A 32 -1.64 2.03 -10.56
CA MET A 32 -0.50 2.40 -11.39
C MET A 32 0.34 1.18 -11.79
N ASN A 33 0.03 0.61 -12.96
CA ASN A 33 0.72 -0.56 -13.51
C ASN A 33 1.36 -0.25 -14.87
N PHE A 34 2.49 -0.90 -15.12
CA PHE A 34 3.14 -0.96 -16.43
C PHE A 34 2.88 -2.31 -17.07
N LYS A 35 2.49 -2.31 -18.36
CA LYS A 35 2.31 -3.55 -19.12
C LYS A 35 3.66 -4.01 -19.67
N LEU A 36 4.14 -5.15 -19.19
CA LEU A 36 5.36 -5.78 -19.67
C LEU A 36 5.17 -6.31 -21.09
N LEU A 37 6.28 -6.59 -21.78
CA LEU A 37 6.26 -7.22 -23.10
C LEU A 37 5.56 -8.59 -23.08
N SER A 38 5.63 -9.31 -21.95
CA SER A 38 4.90 -10.57 -21.73
C SER A 38 3.38 -10.41 -21.74
N GLY A 39 2.88 -9.19 -21.56
CA GLY A 39 1.46 -8.89 -21.38
C GLY A 39 1.03 -8.77 -19.92
N ASP A 40 1.88 -9.16 -18.97
CA ASP A 40 1.61 -9.03 -17.54
C ASP A 40 1.62 -7.57 -17.08
N LEU A 41 0.88 -7.29 -16.02
CA LEU A 41 0.86 -5.98 -15.37
C LEU A 41 1.79 -6.00 -14.16
N MET A 42 2.75 -5.08 -14.14
CA MET A 42 3.67 -4.88 -13.02
C MET A 42 3.35 -3.57 -12.31
N PRO A 43 3.18 -3.55 -10.97
CA PRO A 43 3.04 -2.31 -10.23
C PRO A 43 4.25 -1.39 -10.46
N LEU A 44 4.00 -0.10 -10.72
CA LEU A 44 5.06 0.88 -10.98
C LEU A 44 5.92 1.16 -9.74
N VAL A 45 5.40 0.90 -8.55
CA VAL A 45 6.09 1.14 -7.28
C VAL A 45 6.18 -0.18 -6.50
N GLY A 46 7.40 -0.55 -6.13
CA GLY A 46 7.72 -1.73 -5.32
C GLY A 46 8.37 -1.38 -3.98
N PHE A 47 8.27 -2.30 -3.02
CA PHE A 47 8.93 -2.22 -1.73
C PHE A 47 10.16 -3.11 -1.72
N GLY A 48 11.35 -2.50 -1.72
CA GLY A 48 12.62 -3.22 -1.67
C GLY A 48 12.96 -3.71 -0.25
N THR A 49 13.49 -4.93 -0.16
CA THR A 49 13.83 -5.59 1.12
C THR A 49 15.32 -5.65 1.41
N TYR A 50 16.14 -4.90 0.67
CA TYR A 50 17.58 -4.84 0.90
C TYR A 50 17.89 -4.39 2.34
N GLN A 51 18.80 -5.13 3.00
CA GLN A 51 19.24 -4.90 4.38
C GLN A 51 18.18 -5.00 5.48
N VAL A 52 16.94 -5.37 5.19
CA VAL A 52 15.94 -5.67 6.23
C VAL A 52 16.28 -7.02 6.87
N ARG A 53 16.58 -7.00 8.19
CA ARG A 53 17.04 -8.17 8.96
C ARG A 53 16.21 -8.37 10.22
N GLY A 54 16.05 -9.63 10.61
CA GLY A 54 15.28 -10.03 11.80
C GLY A 54 13.81 -10.25 11.46
N ASP A 55 13.27 -11.37 11.93
CA ASP A 55 11.93 -11.84 11.57
C ASP A 55 10.83 -10.85 11.97
N ASP A 56 10.93 -10.27 13.17
CA ASP A 56 9.96 -9.28 13.68
C ASP A 56 9.98 -7.98 12.87
N LEU A 57 11.17 -7.49 12.52
CA LEU A 57 11.31 -6.29 11.70
C LEU A 57 10.76 -6.52 10.30
N ILE A 58 11.11 -7.65 9.67
CA ILE A 58 10.60 -8.04 8.35
C ILE A 58 9.07 -8.09 8.36
N LYS A 59 8.47 -8.76 9.35
CA LYS A 59 7.02 -8.83 9.48
C LYS A 59 6.39 -7.44 9.66
N SER A 60 6.97 -6.62 10.53
CA SER A 60 6.47 -5.26 10.79
C SER A 60 6.53 -4.39 9.54
N VAL A 61 7.67 -4.33 8.84
CA VAL A 61 7.79 -3.46 7.65
C VAL A 61 6.90 -3.93 6.50
N LEU A 62 6.73 -5.25 6.32
CA LEU A 62 5.83 -5.80 5.31
C LEU A 62 4.37 -5.48 5.63
N ASP A 63 3.96 -5.57 6.90
CA ASP A 63 2.59 -5.22 7.31
C ASP A 63 2.29 -3.74 7.02
N HIS A 64 3.23 -2.85 7.33
CA HIS A 64 3.12 -1.42 7.01
C HIS A 64 3.11 -1.16 5.50
N ALA A 65 3.97 -1.83 4.72
CA ALA A 65 4.00 -1.69 3.27
C ALA A 65 2.66 -2.12 2.64
N LEU A 66 2.11 -3.26 3.06
CA LEU A 66 0.82 -3.75 2.56
C LEU A 66 -0.33 -2.81 2.92
N ALA A 67 -0.35 -2.31 4.17
CA ALA A 67 -1.31 -1.32 4.65
C ALA A 67 -1.21 0.01 3.90
N ALA A 68 0.00 0.41 3.50
CA ALA A 68 0.25 1.61 2.70
C ALA A 68 -0.07 1.44 1.20
N GLY A 69 -0.50 0.25 0.77
CA GLY A 69 -0.95 -0.01 -0.60
C GLY A 69 0.10 -0.62 -1.54
N TYR A 70 1.28 -1.01 -1.05
CA TYR A 70 2.28 -1.69 -1.89
C TYR A 70 1.78 -3.07 -2.32
N ARG A 71 2.03 -3.43 -3.59
CA ARG A 71 1.63 -4.72 -4.19
C ARG A 71 2.78 -5.47 -4.87
N LEU A 72 3.96 -4.86 -4.90
CA LEU A 72 5.20 -5.47 -5.39
C LEU A 72 6.22 -5.46 -4.26
N ILE A 73 6.70 -6.64 -3.87
CA ILE A 73 7.78 -6.81 -2.89
C ILE A 73 9.03 -7.29 -3.66
N ASP A 74 10.10 -6.52 -3.58
CA ASP A 74 11.36 -6.79 -4.27
C ASP A 74 12.38 -7.41 -3.31
N SER A 75 12.96 -8.55 -3.70
CA SER A 75 13.91 -9.34 -2.93
C SER A 75 14.97 -9.94 -3.85
N ALA A 76 16.08 -10.39 -3.27
CA ALA A 76 17.12 -11.13 -3.97
C ALA A 76 17.74 -12.17 -3.04
N ALA A 77 18.18 -13.30 -3.61
CA ALA A 77 18.81 -14.40 -2.86
C ALA A 77 20.00 -13.94 -2.00
N VAL A 78 20.80 -12.98 -2.50
CA VAL A 78 21.96 -12.41 -1.77
C VAL A 78 21.57 -11.67 -0.48
N TYR A 79 20.30 -11.27 -0.33
CA TYR A 79 19.81 -10.64 0.90
C TYR A 79 19.65 -11.67 2.02
N GLY A 80 19.44 -12.95 1.69
CA GLY A 80 19.34 -14.04 2.66
C GLY A 80 18.17 -13.90 3.64
N ASN A 81 17.09 -13.22 3.24
CA ASN A 81 15.90 -12.96 4.06
C ASN A 81 14.60 -13.51 3.45
N GLU A 82 14.66 -14.21 2.31
CA GLU A 82 13.49 -14.73 1.57
C GLU A 82 12.63 -15.69 2.40
N VAL A 83 13.25 -16.54 3.23
CA VAL A 83 12.52 -17.46 4.12
C VAL A 83 11.67 -16.69 5.13
N SER A 84 12.24 -15.64 5.74
CA SER A 84 11.54 -14.79 6.71
C SER A 84 10.43 -13.97 6.05
N ILE A 85 10.69 -13.45 4.84
CA ILE A 85 9.67 -12.76 4.01
C ILE A 85 8.52 -13.72 3.70
N GLY A 86 8.80 -14.94 3.25
CA GLY A 86 7.78 -15.93 2.93
C GLY A 86 6.90 -16.30 4.12
N LYS A 87 7.49 -16.46 5.32
CA LYS A 87 6.74 -16.68 6.56
C LYS A 87 5.83 -15.49 6.88
N ALA A 88 6.35 -14.27 6.82
CA ALA A 88 5.58 -13.06 7.10
C ALA A 88 4.41 -12.88 6.10
N LEU A 89 4.66 -13.04 4.80
CA LEU A 89 3.61 -12.88 3.78
C LEU A 89 2.50 -13.93 3.91
N LYS A 90 2.82 -15.17 4.33
CA LYS A 90 1.80 -16.21 4.56
C LYS A 90 0.76 -15.79 5.61
N GLU A 91 1.18 -15.02 6.63
CA GLU A 91 0.29 -14.50 7.66
C GLU A 91 -0.39 -13.18 7.25
N LEU A 92 0.36 -12.30 6.58
CA LEU A 92 -0.10 -10.94 6.28
C LEU A 92 -1.00 -10.84 5.06
N LEU A 93 -0.81 -11.67 4.03
CA LEU A 93 -1.63 -11.59 2.81
C LEU A 93 -3.12 -11.85 3.11
N PRO A 94 -3.52 -12.90 3.86
CA PRO A 94 -4.92 -13.07 4.26
C PRO A 94 -5.46 -11.90 5.09
N LYS A 95 -4.65 -11.33 5.98
CA LYS A 95 -5.01 -10.15 6.80
C LYS A 95 -5.38 -8.94 5.93
N HIS A 96 -4.70 -8.78 4.79
CA HIS A 96 -4.92 -7.68 3.85
C HIS A 96 -5.84 -8.05 2.66
N ASN A 97 -6.48 -9.22 2.68
CA ASN A 97 -7.30 -9.76 1.59
C ASN A 97 -6.53 -9.88 0.25
N LEU A 98 -5.26 -10.28 0.31
CA LEU A 98 -4.36 -10.46 -0.82
C LEU A 98 -3.96 -11.94 -1.00
N SER A 99 -3.47 -12.27 -2.19
CA SER A 99 -2.86 -13.55 -2.53
C SER A 99 -1.46 -13.32 -3.13
N ILE A 100 -0.61 -14.35 -3.08
CA ILE A 100 0.76 -14.26 -3.62
C ILE A 100 0.79 -14.67 -5.08
N ASN A 101 1.49 -13.88 -5.90
CA ASN A 101 1.96 -14.28 -7.22
C ASN A 101 3.49 -14.24 -7.17
N LEU A 102 4.14 -15.39 -7.31
CA LEU A 102 5.59 -15.51 -7.24
C LEU A 102 6.17 -15.60 -8.66
N GLN A 103 7.01 -14.64 -9.02
CA GLN A 103 7.78 -14.67 -10.25
C GLN A 103 9.25 -14.84 -9.88
N THR A 104 9.83 -15.98 -10.22
CA THR A 104 11.27 -16.25 -10.01
C THR A 104 12.01 -16.06 -11.32
N THR A 105 13.16 -15.40 -11.28
CA THR A 105 14.11 -15.43 -12.40
C THR A 105 14.78 -16.81 -12.41
N ASN A 106 14.50 -17.59 -13.46
CA ASN A 106 15.21 -18.85 -13.74
C ASN A 106 16.61 -18.57 -14.31
#